data_AF-A0A2T4IFD6-F1
#
_entry.id   AF-A0A2T4IFD6-F1
#
_cell.length_a   1.000
_cell.length_b   1.000
_cell.length_c   1.000
_cell.angle_alpha   90.00
_cell.angle_beta   90.00
_cell.angle_gamma   90.00
#
_symmetry.space_group_name_H-M   'P 1'
#
loop_
_entity.id
_entity.type
_entity.pdbx_description
1 polymer ?
#
loop_
_entity_poly.entity_id
_entity_poly.type
_entity_poly.pdbx_seq_one_letter_code
_entity_poly.pdbx_strand_id
1 'polypeptide(L)'
;MRKFASLLFMLFVGATSSANGGQFSTTIEMQARNGTTFYVPGLITGLGAVDWMVDTGSGYMTINEDILALLKVKGAARFVKNLRGRLADGSELDVPIYSVDALSIGDACWLRDVEVAVFPGSTRPILGLNALQRTAPFIFSFEPPELVLSHCDGVTDVVAISQAAPTE
;
A
#
# COMPACT_ATOMS: atom_id res chain seq x y z
N MET A 1 5.86 58.59 50.77
CA MET A 1 4.75 57.66 50.49
C MET A 1 4.25 57.86 49.06
N ARG A 2 4.57 56.95 48.13
CA ARG A 2 3.78 56.66 46.92
C ARG A 2 4.30 55.34 46.37
N LYS A 3 3.40 54.35 46.37
CA LYS A 3 3.71 52.92 46.24
C LYS A 3 3.97 52.53 44.79
N PHE A 4 4.89 51.60 44.65
CA PHE A 4 5.18 50.74 43.51
C PHE A 4 3.93 50.19 42.83
N ALA A 5 3.92 50.16 41.50
CA ALA A 5 3.28 49.12 40.69
C ALA A 5 3.82 49.23 39.25
N SER A 6 5.01 48.67 39.02
CA SER A 6 5.53 48.47 37.67
C SER A 6 4.88 47.21 37.12
N LEU A 7 3.88 47.35 36.25
CA LEU A 7 3.27 46.22 35.55
C LEU A 7 4.26 45.70 34.50
N LEU A 8 4.90 44.57 34.81
CA LEU A 8 5.69 43.80 33.85
C LEU A 8 4.72 42.88 33.08
N PHE A 9 4.26 43.33 31.91
CA PHE A 9 3.47 42.51 30.99
C PHE A 9 4.44 41.57 30.26
N MET A 10 4.66 40.38 30.83
CA MET A 10 5.47 39.32 30.22
C MET A 10 4.72 38.77 29.00
N LEU A 11 5.12 39.21 27.82
CA LEU A 11 4.62 38.71 26.54
C LEU A 11 5.15 37.29 26.34
N PHE A 12 4.37 36.27 26.72
CA PHE A 12 4.64 34.88 26.35
C PHE A 12 4.38 34.73 24.85
N VAL A 13 5.42 34.92 24.03
CA VAL A 13 5.41 34.51 22.63
C VAL A 13 5.48 32.99 22.62
N GLY A 14 4.32 32.34 22.65
CA GLY A 14 4.22 30.90 22.44
C GLY A 14 4.73 30.57 21.04
N ALA A 15 5.82 29.81 20.96
CA ALA A 15 6.26 29.20 19.71
C ALA A 15 5.15 28.23 19.26
N THR A 16 4.33 28.66 18.30
CA THR A 16 3.39 27.78 17.62
C THR A 16 4.22 26.86 16.73
N SER A 17 4.54 25.67 17.23
CA SER A 17 4.98 24.57 16.38
C SER A 17 3.91 24.36 15.32
N SER A 18 4.22 24.68 14.07
CA SER A 18 3.34 24.32 12.96
C SER A 18 3.27 22.79 12.93
N ALA A 19 2.11 22.25 13.28
CA ALA A 19 1.83 20.85 13.01
C ALA A 19 1.75 20.71 11.49
N ASN A 20 2.81 20.22 10.86
CA ASN A 20 2.73 19.69 9.51
C ASN A 20 1.88 18.42 9.60
N GLY A 21 0.56 18.57 9.40
CA GLY A 21 -0.26 17.42 9.04
C GLY A 21 0.34 16.83 7.78
N GLY A 22 0.82 15.58 7.86
CA GLY A 22 1.46 14.91 6.73
C GLY A 22 0.60 15.07 5.49
N GLN A 23 1.16 15.71 4.47
CA GLN A 23 0.45 15.92 3.22
C GLN A 23 0.24 14.54 2.60
N PHE A 24 -1.00 14.08 2.60
CA PHE A 24 -1.42 12.94 1.80
C PHE A 24 -1.00 13.21 0.36
N SER A 25 -0.11 12.38 -0.16
CA SER A 25 0.69 12.75 -1.33
C SER A 25 0.12 12.19 -2.63
N THR A 26 -0.56 11.04 -2.56
CA THR A 26 -0.99 10.29 -3.74
C THR A 26 -2.47 9.97 -3.64
N THR A 27 -3.28 10.55 -4.51
CA THR A 27 -4.72 10.25 -4.63
C THR A 27 -4.95 9.45 -5.90
N ILE A 28 -5.64 8.31 -5.78
CA ILE A 28 -5.90 7.38 -6.87
C ILE A 28 -7.41 7.22 -6.99
N GLU A 29 -7.96 7.51 -8.17
CA GLU A 29 -9.37 7.26 -8.44
C GLU A 29 -9.68 5.76 -8.38
N MET A 30 -10.71 5.40 -7.64
CA MET A 30 -11.21 4.04 -7.56
C MET A 30 -12.38 3.83 -8.53
N GLN A 31 -12.35 2.68 -9.20
CA GLN A 31 -13.45 2.22 -10.05
C GLN A 31 -14.41 1.36 -9.23
N ALA A 32 -15.60 1.89 -8.95
CA ALA A 32 -16.67 1.10 -8.38
C ALA A 32 -17.15 0.06 -9.41
N ARG A 33 -17.11 -1.23 -9.06
CA ARG A 33 -17.66 -2.34 -9.85
C ARG A 33 -18.78 -3.01 -9.07
N ASN A 34 -19.90 -3.24 -9.76
CA ASN A 34 -21.11 -3.88 -9.21
C ASN A 34 -21.68 -3.18 -7.95
N GLY A 35 -21.36 -1.90 -7.74
CA GLY A 35 -21.86 -1.09 -6.63
C GLY A 35 -21.29 -1.41 -5.24
N THR A 36 -20.47 -2.46 -5.09
CA THR A 36 -20.03 -2.96 -3.78
C THR A 36 -18.53 -3.22 -3.67
N THR A 37 -17.80 -3.15 -4.79
CA THR A 37 -16.36 -3.41 -4.83
C THR A 37 -15.65 -2.27 -5.54
N PHE A 38 -14.45 -1.93 -5.06
CA PHE A 38 -13.67 -0.82 -5.59
C PHE A 38 -12.33 -1.34 -6.08
N TYR A 39 -11.93 -0.88 -7.26
CA TYR A 39 -10.70 -1.31 -7.91
C TYR A 39 -9.80 -0.11 -8.17
N VAL A 40 -8.51 -0.33 -8.04
CA VAL A 40 -7.48 0.60 -8.50
C VAL A 40 -6.62 -0.10 -9.55
N PRO A 41 -6.26 0.60 -10.64
CA PRO A 41 -5.29 0.05 -11.59
C PRO A 41 -3.94 -0.09 -10.89
N GLY A 42 -3.09 -0.95 -11.42
CA GLY A 42 -1.72 -1.11 -10.95
C GLY A 42 -0.86 -1.84 -11.97
N LEU A 43 0.41 -1.96 -11.65
CA LEU A 43 1.41 -2.67 -12.42
C LEU A 43 2.12 -3.67 -11.52
N ILE A 44 2.52 -4.81 -12.07
CA ILE A 44 3.45 -5.73 -11.42
C ILE A 44 4.66 -5.92 -12.34
N THR A 45 5.85 -5.72 -11.79
CA THR A 45 7.10 -5.93 -12.52
C THR A 45 7.19 -7.38 -12.97
N GLY A 46 7.44 -7.61 -14.26
CA GLY A 46 7.46 -8.95 -14.87
C GLY A 46 6.11 -9.48 -15.35
N LEU A 47 4.99 -8.80 -15.04
CA LEU A 47 3.65 -9.18 -15.53
C LEU A 47 3.04 -8.09 -16.43
N GLY A 48 3.01 -6.84 -15.96
CA GLY A 48 2.28 -5.73 -16.58
C GLY A 48 1.07 -5.30 -15.76
N ALA A 49 0.03 -4.84 -16.44
CA ALA A 49 -1.16 -4.27 -15.81
C ALA A 49 -1.99 -5.28 -15.00
N VAL A 50 -2.54 -4.81 -13.89
CA VAL A 50 -3.44 -5.54 -13.00
C VAL A 50 -4.49 -4.59 -12.44
N ASP A 51 -5.69 -5.10 -12.17
CA ASP A 51 -6.71 -4.41 -11.39
C ASP A 51 -6.73 -4.98 -9.97
N TRP A 52 -6.42 -4.14 -8.98
CA TRP A 52 -6.46 -4.53 -7.58
C TRP A 52 -7.84 -4.25 -7.00
N MET A 53 -8.54 -5.29 -6.52
CA MET A 53 -9.70 -5.05 -5.68
C MET A 53 -9.22 -4.57 -4.30
N VAL A 54 -9.61 -3.36 -3.89
CA VAL A 54 -9.26 -2.84 -2.57
C VAL A 54 -10.12 -3.53 -1.50
N ASP A 55 -9.48 -4.20 -0.54
CA ASP A 55 -10.16 -4.94 0.51
C ASP A 55 -9.47 -4.75 1.87
N THR A 56 -10.01 -3.85 2.68
CA THR A 56 -9.55 -3.60 4.04
C THR A 56 -9.90 -4.73 5.02
N GLY A 57 -10.73 -5.70 4.62
CA GLY A 57 -11.03 -6.91 5.39
C GLY A 57 -10.01 -8.03 5.15
N SER A 58 -9.19 -7.93 4.10
CA SER A 58 -8.16 -8.91 3.78
C SER A 58 -6.82 -8.54 4.43
N GLY A 59 -6.24 -9.47 5.19
CA GLY A 59 -4.96 -9.23 5.87
C GLY A 59 -3.76 -9.13 4.93
N TYR A 60 -3.78 -9.90 3.84
CA TYR A 60 -2.71 -9.93 2.82
C TYR A 60 -3.26 -9.49 1.47
N MET A 61 -2.40 -8.83 0.69
CA MET A 61 -2.53 -8.76 -0.76
C MET A 61 -2.51 -10.16 -1.34
N THR A 62 -3.34 -10.40 -2.34
CA THR A 62 -3.43 -11.71 -2.99
C THR A 62 -3.22 -11.62 -4.49
N ILE A 63 -2.60 -12.67 -5.03
CA ILE A 63 -2.55 -12.98 -6.46
C ILE A 63 -3.02 -14.42 -6.64
N ASN A 64 -3.21 -14.84 -7.89
CA ASN A 64 -3.60 -16.21 -8.20
C ASN A 64 -2.42 -17.02 -8.78
N GLU A 65 -2.62 -18.33 -8.95
CA GLU A 65 -1.57 -19.25 -9.43
C GLU A 65 -1.09 -18.92 -10.85
N ASP A 66 -1.97 -18.41 -11.72
CA ASP A 66 -1.62 -18.01 -13.08
C ASP A 66 -0.64 -16.82 -13.07
N ILE A 67 -0.91 -15.82 -12.24
CA ILE A 67 -0.01 -14.67 -12.04
C ILE A 67 1.32 -15.15 -11.45
N LEU A 68 1.29 -16.01 -10.43
CA LEU A 68 2.52 -16.55 -9.83
C LEU A 68 3.36 -17.29 -10.87
N ALA A 69 2.75 -18.11 -11.72
CA ALA A 69 3.46 -18.87 -12.75
C ALA A 69 4.22 -17.93 -13.70
N LEU A 70 3.59 -16.84 -14.13
CA LEU A 70 4.22 -15.82 -14.98
C LEU A 70 5.37 -15.11 -14.26
N LEU A 71 5.17 -14.70 -13.00
CA LEU A 71 6.21 -14.03 -12.21
C LEU A 71 7.42 -14.94 -11.97
N LYS A 72 7.19 -16.24 -11.72
CA LYS A 72 8.27 -17.22 -11.56
C LYS A 72 9.11 -17.38 -12.83
N VAL A 73 8.49 -17.39 -14.01
CA VAL A 73 9.20 -17.46 -15.30
C VAL A 73 10.12 -16.24 -15.49
N LYS A 74 9.72 -15.08 -14.94
CA LYS A 74 10.51 -13.83 -15.02
C LYS A 74 11.48 -13.62 -13.87
N GLY A 75 11.53 -14.54 -12.91
CA GLY A 75 12.35 -14.38 -11.70
C GLY A 75 11.85 -13.30 -10.73
N ALA A 76 10.61 -12.83 -10.89
CA ALA A 76 10.04 -11.69 -10.16
C ALA A 76 9.23 -12.09 -8.90
N ALA A 77 9.38 -13.34 -8.45
CA ALA A 77 8.70 -13.85 -7.26
C ALA A 77 9.59 -14.86 -6.52
N ARG A 78 9.79 -14.61 -5.22
CA ARG A 78 10.57 -15.46 -4.32
C ARG A 78 9.67 -16.06 -3.24
N PHE A 79 9.73 -17.36 -3.03
CA PHE A 79 8.97 -18.01 -1.95
C PHE A 79 9.45 -17.52 -0.58
N VAL A 80 8.51 -17.27 0.33
CA VAL A 80 8.79 -16.81 1.70
C VAL A 80 8.41 -17.88 2.71
N LYS A 81 7.13 -18.28 2.76
CA LYS A 81 6.57 -19.20 3.76
C LYS A 81 5.20 -19.70 3.32
N ASN A 82 4.65 -20.70 4.00
CA ASN A 82 3.23 -21.01 3.93
C ASN A 82 2.50 -20.30 5.08
N LEU A 83 1.26 -19.86 4.84
CA LEU A 83 0.40 -19.22 5.82
C LEU A 83 -0.96 -19.93 5.83
N ARG A 84 -1.44 -20.27 7.02
CA ARG A 84 -2.83 -20.67 7.22
C ARG A 84 -3.70 -19.42 7.38
N GLY A 85 -4.55 -19.15 6.40
CA GLY A 85 -5.55 -18.08 6.44
C GLY A 85 -6.93 -18.62 6.79
N ARG A 86 -7.79 -17.74 7.32
CA ARG A 86 -9.23 -18.00 7.48
C ARG A 86 -10.00 -17.07 6.55
N LEU A 87 -10.85 -17.64 5.71
CA LEU A 87 -11.67 -16.90 4.76
C LEU A 87 -12.90 -16.29 5.43
N ALA A 88 -13.60 -15.42 4.70
CA ALA A 88 -14.79 -14.73 5.20
C ALA A 88 -15.95 -15.68 5.54
N ASP A 89 -15.99 -16.87 4.93
CA ASP A 89 -16.96 -17.92 5.23
C ASP A 89 -16.57 -18.80 6.44
N GLY A 90 -15.41 -18.51 7.07
CA GLY A 90 -14.89 -19.24 8.22
C GLY A 90 -14.05 -20.47 7.87
N SER A 91 -13.97 -20.86 6.60
CA SER A 91 -13.09 -21.95 6.17
C SER A 91 -11.61 -21.56 6.32
N GLU A 92 -10.75 -22.55 6.53
CA GLU A 92 -9.30 -22.37 6.60
C GLU A 92 -8.63 -22.84 5.30
N LEU A 93 -7.61 -22.11 4.88
CA LEU A 93 -6.84 -22.41 3.67
C LEU A 93 -5.35 -22.18 3.94
N ASP A 94 -4.53 -23.17 3.60
CA ASP A 94 -3.08 -23.00 3.54
C ASP A 94 -2.68 -22.43 2.18
N VAL A 95 -2.07 -21.24 2.19
CA VAL A 95 -1.63 -20.54 0.98
C VAL A 95 -0.13 -20.26 1.05
N PRO A 96 0.61 -20.42 -0.05
CA PRO A 96 2.00 -20.01 -0.09
C PRO A 96 2.09 -18.49 -0.20
N ILE A 97 3.05 -17.91 0.52
CA ILE A 97 3.41 -16.50 0.48
C ILE A 97 4.67 -16.34 -0.36
N TYR A 98 4.61 -15.41 -1.31
CA TYR A 98 5.72 -15.00 -2.15
C TYR A 98 6.04 -13.53 -1.93
N SER A 99 7.31 -13.16 -2.03
CA SER A 99 7.76 -11.78 -2.16
C SER A 99 7.81 -11.44 -3.64
N VAL A 100 7.09 -10.41 -4.07
CA VAL A 100 7.11 -9.88 -5.44
C VAL A 100 7.97 -8.62 -5.48
N ASP A 101 8.85 -8.53 -6.49
CA ASP A 101 9.92 -7.53 -6.55
C ASP A 101 9.43 -6.10 -6.46
N ALA A 102 8.49 -5.72 -7.33
CA ALA A 102 7.88 -4.40 -7.31
C ALA A 102 6.51 -4.40 -7.97
N LEU A 103 5.58 -3.67 -7.36
CA LEU A 103 4.24 -3.44 -7.87
C LEU A 103 3.79 -2.01 -7.59
N SER A 104 2.77 -1.55 -8.30
CA SER A 104 2.17 -0.25 -8.10
C SER A 104 0.70 -0.34 -7.70
N ILE A 105 0.28 0.67 -6.94
CA ILE A 105 -1.11 1.04 -6.68
C ILE A 105 -1.31 2.36 -7.42
N GLY A 106 -2.18 2.37 -8.43
CA GLY A 106 -2.20 3.42 -9.45
C GLY A 106 -0.88 3.52 -10.20
N ASP A 107 -0.64 4.66 -10.83
CA ASP A 107 0.60 4.92 -11.59
C ASP A 107 1.72 5.50 -10.71
N ALA A 108 1.37 5.99 -9.52
CA ALA A 108 2.24 6.85 -8.71
C ALA A 108 2.76 6.18 -7.43
N CYS A 109 2.10 5.12 -6.93
CA CYS A 109 2.49 4.52 -5.66
C CYS A 109 3.17 3.17 -5.85
N TRP A 110 4.49 3.13 -5.79
CA TRP A 110 5.23 1.88 -5.91
C TRP A 110 5.59 1.29 -4.56
N LEU A 111 5.57 -0.04 -4.50
CA LEU A 111 6.00 -0.85 -3.39
C LEU A 111 6.94 -1.94 -3.90
N ARG A 112 8.01 -2.19 -3.15
CA ARG A 112 8.96 -3.28 -3.42
C ARG A 112 8.88 -4.40 -2.41
N ASP A 113 9.35 -5.59 -2.77
CA ASP A 113 9.43 -6.74 -1.87
C ASP A 113 8.12 -6.97 -1.12
N VAL A 114 7.01 -6.99 -1.87
CA VAL A 114 5.67 -7.10 -1.29
C VAL A 114 5.34 -8.57 -1.08
N GLU A 115 5.05 -8.95 0.16
CA GLU A 115 4.50 -10.27 0.46
C GLU A 115 3.07 -10.38 -0.09
N VAL A 116 2.83 -11.37 -0.94
CA VAL A 116 1.52 -11.69 -1.51
C VAL A 116 1.15 -13.14 -1.19
N ALA A 117 -0.11 -13.36 -0.82
CA ALA A 117 -0.67 -14.69 -0.68
C ALA A 117 -1.18 -15.20 -2.03
N VAL A 118 -0.88 -16.46 -2.36
CA VAL A 118 -1.28 -17.05 -3.65
C VAL A 118 -2.50 -17.93 -3.44
N PHE A 119 -3.63 -17.51 -4.02
CA PHE A 119 -4.89 -18.23 -3.94
C PHE A 119 -5.04 -19.18 -5.13
N PRO A 120 -5.67 -20.35 -4.92
CA PRO A 120 -5.84 -21.34 -5.98
C PRO A 120 -6.81 -20.87 -7.07
N GLY A 121 -6.60 -21.34 -8.30
CA GLY A 121 -7.47 -21.05 -9.45
C GLY A 121 -7.30 -19.63 -9.99
N SER A 122 -8.39 -19.03 -10.51
CA SER A 122 -8.36 -17.74 -11.22
C SER A 122 -8.99 -16.61 -10.39
N THR A 123 -8.72 -16.57 -9.09
CA THR A 123 -9.29 -15.53 -8.22
C THR A 123 -8.77 -14.15 -8.63
N ARG A 124 -9.62 -13.13 -8.43
CA ARG A 124 -9.23 -11.73 -8.64
C ARG A 124 -8.11 -11.32 -7.67
N PRO A 125 -7.13 -10.52 -8.09
CA PRO A 125 -6.13 -9.95 -7.20
C PRO A 125 -6.74 -8.99 -6.19
N ILE A 126 -6.22 -9.01 -4.96
CA ILE A 126 -6.73 -8.21 -3.84
C ILE A 126 -5.61 -7.33 -3.31
N LEU A 127 -5.88 -6.03 -3.13
CA LEU A 127 -5.05 -5.12 -2.35
C LEU A 127 -5.49 -5.17 -0.89
N GLY A 128 -4.76 -5.95 -0.09
CA GLY A 128 -5.02 -6.17 1.33
C GLY A 128 -4.21 -5.25 2.25
N LEU A 129 -4.44 -5.40 3.55
CA LEU A 129 -3.90 -4.52 4.59
C LEU A 129 -2.37 -4.53 4.69
N ASN A 130 -1.69 -5.66 4.45
CA ASN A 130 -0.22 -5.69 4.55
C ASN A 130 0.46 -4.71 3.56
N ALA A 131 -0.13 -4.49 2.38
CA ALA A 131 0.35 -3.52 1.41
C ALA A 131 -0.14 -2.10 1.76
N LEU A 132 -1.43 -1.94 2.10
CA LEU A 132 -2.01 -0.64 2.47
C LEU A 132 -1.34 0.00 3.70
N GLN A 133 -0.93 -0.82 4.68
CA GLN A 133 -0.22 -0.37 5.87
C GLN A 133 1.15 0.21 5.56
N ARG A 134 1.83 -0.26 4.51
CA ARG A 134 3.12 0.29 4.07
C ARG A 134 2.98 1.69 3.49
N THR A 135 1.80 1.98 2.93
CA THR A 135 1.45 3.30 2.37
C THR A 135 0.76 4.22 3.39
N ALA A 136 0.61 3.78 4.65
CA ALA A 136 -0.14 4.48 5.68
C ALA A 136 0.49 5.83 6.04
N PRO A 137 -0.26 6.88 6.40
CA PRO A 137 -1.71 6.87 6.52
C PRO A 137 -2.37 6.76 5.14
N PHE A 138 -3.40 5.91 5.07
CA PHE A 138 -4.22 5.73 3.87
C PHE A 138 -5.68 6.06 4.17
N ILE A 139 -6.42 6.53 3.17
CA ILE A 139 -7.85 6.82 3.26
C ILE A 139 -8.56 6.10 2.13
N PHE A 140 -9.64 5.40 2.46
CA PHE A 140 -10.62 4.90 1.51
C PHE A 140 -11.83 5.83 1.54
N SER A 141 -12.09 6.54 0.43
CA SER A 141 -13.25 7.42 0.27
C SER A 141 -14.27 6.78 -0.68
N PHE A 142 -15.56 6.92 -0.35
CA PHE A 142 -16.66 6.49 -1.22
C PHE A 142 -17.17 7.61 -2.13
N GLU A 143 -16.99 8.87 -1.72
CA GLU A 143 -17.51 10.03 -2.44
C GLU A 143 -16.55 11.24 -2.31
N PRO A 144 -15.75 11.55 -3.36
CA PRO A 144 -15.54 10.73 -4.56
C PRO A 144 -14.86 9.39 -4.22
N PRO A 145 -15.01 8.36 -5.08
CA PRO A 145 -14.38 7.06 -4.87
C PRO A 145 -12.88 7.16 -5.09
N GLU A 146 -12.11 7.28 -4.02
CA GLU A 146 -10.68 7.55 -4.05
C GLU A 146 -9.91 6.78 -2.97
N LEU A 147 -8.71 6.32 -3.32
CA LEU A 147 -7.72 5.77 -2.41
C LEU A 147 -6.59 6.80 -2.25
N VAL A 148 -6.42 7.30 -1.03
CA VAL A 148 -5.40 8.28 -0.70
C VAL A 148 -4.27 7.59 0.05
N LEU A 149 -3.03 7.76 -0.39
CA LEU A 149 -1.82 7.09 0.09
C LEU A 149 -0.73 8.13 0.41
N SER A 150 0.13 7.83 1.40
CA SER A 150 1.15 8.78 1.87
C SER A 150 2.59 8.36 1.57
N HIS A 151 3.00 7.17 2.03
CA HIS A 151 4.37 6.68 1.88
C HIS A 151 4.49 5.78 0.67
N CYS A 152 4.62 6.41 -0.49
CA CYS A 152 4.81 5.77 -1.78
C CYS A 152 6.25 5.93 -2.25
N ASP A 153 6.86 4.85 -2.75
CA ASP A 153 8.12 4.96 -3.49
C ASP A 153 7.83 5.51 -4.89
N GLY A 154 8.71 6.36 -5.43
CA GLY A 154 8.60 6.85 -6.80
C GLY A 154 9.14 5.83 -7.82
N VAL A 155 8.69 5.92 -9.08
CA VAL A 155 9.21 5.08 -10.20
C VAL A 155 10.74 5.16 -10.30
N THR A 156 11.31 6.35 -10.10
CA THR A 156 12.76 6.58 -10.11
C THR A 156 13.48 5.87 -8.98
N ASP A 157 12.86 5.73 -7.82
CA ASP A 157 13.45 5.03 -6.67
C ASP A 157 13.49 3.53 -6.90
N VAL A 158 12.49 2.99 -7.60
CA VAL A 158 12.41 1.57 -7.98
C VAL A 158 13.50 1.23 -9.01
N VAL A 159 13.67 2.04 -10.05
CA VAL A 159 14.68 1.81 -11.09
C VAL A 159 16.10 2.01 -10.55
N ALA A 160 16.35 3.05 -9.75
CA ALA A 160 17.68 3.34 -9.21
C ALA A 160 18.19 2.25 -8.25
N ILE A 161 17.30 1.63 -7.47
CA ILE A 161 17.67 0.60 -6.49
C ILE A 161 17.72 -0.80 -7.12
N SER A 162 16.90 -1.09 -8.15
CA SER A 162 16.99 -2.32 -8.93
C SER A 162 18.36 -2.47 -9.63
N GLN A 163 19.00 -1.35 -10.00
CA GLN A 163 20.36 -1.34 -10.55
C GLN A 163 21.48 -1.35 -9.50
N ALA A 164 21.15 -1.20 -8.22
CA ALA A 164 22.10 -1.20 -7.11
C ALA A 164 22.20 -2.56 -6.38
N ALA A 165 21.54 -3.61 -6.89
CA ALA A 165 21.66 -4.95 -6.35
C ALA A 165 23.13 -5.42 -6.43
N PRO A 166 23.71 -5.97 -5.34
CA PRO A 166 25.10 -6.36 -5.32
C PRO A 166 25.31 -7.52 -6.29
N THR A 167 26.26 -7.33 -7.21
CA THR A 167 26.94 -8.44 -7.88
C THR A 167 27.63 -9.28 -6.81
N GLU A 168 27.20 -10.52 -6.62
CA GLU A 168 28.06 -11.56 -6.01
C GLU A 168 29.34 -11.75 -6.83
#